data_AF-A0A9E7HN61-F1
#
_entry.id   AF-A0A9E7HN61-F1
#
_cell.length_a   1.000
_cell.length_b   1.000
_cell.length_c   1.000
_cell.angle_alpha   90.00
_cell.angle_beta   90.00
_cell.angle_gamma   90.00
#
_symmetry.space_group_name_H-M   'P 1'
#
loop_
_entity.id
_entity.type
_entity.pdbx_description
1 polymer ?
#
loop_
_entity_poly.entity_id
_entity_poly.type
_entity_poly.pdbx_seq_one_letter_code
_entity_poly.pdbx_strand_id
1 'polypeptide(L)'
;MYNVKKGNRRKAIFQQKLPHHNLTLETAWPGLFVDNNGTYWDVPLSLAIDLASISSSSGLSYHLCLQHNSGKPKHFGGDQTTQVPPSLLPGLCVRAAASIKENWSIWRKKGGKLRMVQPYDAFLSDPHVTASGVIVKGKVGETLRKLFQRFVFLCKGCSPVLKSTRSDGSFEATAGAVASASYGDCSARLPIEDGLERYKAFRLYTRKNNLAVFTDLFASVSCTAQHGNFQRLFLDLTRLNARLDFPSGSAFLTGVAHLSQDLYNSRQLNLEAIHAVCPELTVSLQQQIAGPFSFRVDSRILFDPKDTYHIAHLDESIFAIDWALKVLGSAKATAWCSPKRREAMVELRFFES
;
A
#
# COMPACT_ATOMS: atom_id res chain seq x y z
N MET A 1 1.15 42.07 10.67
CA MET A 1 2.27 41.25 11.20
C MET A 1 1.73 40.36 12.30
N TYR A 2 1.44 39.08 12.01
CA TYR A 2 0.95 38.14 13.01
C TYR A 2 2.09 37.74 13.96
N ASN A 3 1.91 38.07 15.23
CA ASN A 3 2.85 37.76 16.30
C ASN A 3 2.68 36.27 16.67
N VAL A 4 3.29 35.38 15.88
CA VAL A 4 3.33 33.94 16.16
C VAL A 4 4.19 33.75 17.40
N LYS A 5 3.56 33.55 18.55
CA LYS A 5 4.25 33.11 19.77
C LYS A 5 4.98 31.81 19.44
N LYS A 6 6.30 31.89 19.22
CA LYS A 6 7.19 30.74 19.07
C LYS A 6 7.25 29.99 20.39
N GLY A 7 6.32 29.06 20.60
CA GLY A 7 6.46 28.05 21.65
C GLY A 7 7.70 27.21 21.37
N ASN A 8 8.48 26.89 22.41
CA ASN A 8 9.64 26.02 22.28
C ASN A 8 9.16 24.59 22.00
N ARG A 9 9.15 24.18 20.74
CA ARG A 9 8.76 22.83 20.30
C ARG A 9 9.98 21.94 20.27
N ARG A 10 9.85 20.77 20.88
CA ARG A 10 10.89 19.75 20.90
C ARG A 10 10.36 18.49 20.23
N LYS A 11 11.15 17.93 19.31
CA LYS A 11 10.95 16.60 18.77
C LYS A 11 12.24 15.83 18.99
N ALA A 12 12.15 14.65 19.59
CA ALA A 12 13.26 13.71 19.66
C ALA A 12 12.85 12.43 18.95
N ILE A 13 13.69 11.99 18.01
CA ILE A 13 13.55 10.73 17.29
C ILE A 13 14.77 9.91 17.62
N PHE A 14 14.55 8.71 18.16
CA PHE A 14 15.58 7.73 18.39
C PHE A 14 15.30 6.53 17.49
N GLN A 15 16.28 6.19 16.64
CA GLN A 15 16.18 5.06 15.72
C GLN A 15 17.31 4.08 16.02
N GLN A 16 16.94 2.83 16.26
CA GLN A 16 17.89 1.74 16.48
C GLN A 16 17.60 0.60 15.51
N LYS A 17 18.62 0.26 14.72
CA LYS A 17 18.61 -0.94 13.88
C LYS A 17 19.07 -2.12 14.72
N LEU A 18 18.16 -3.01 15.05
CA LEU A 18 18.44 -4.28 15.71
C LEU A 18 18.61 -5.39 14.66
N PRO A 19 19.21 -6.53 15.01
CA PRO A 19 19.18 -7.71 14.14
C PRO A 19 17.74 -8.05 13.76
N HIS A 20 17.44 -7.98 12.46
CA HIS A 20 16.11 -8.25 11.86
C HIS A 20 14.96 -7.28 12.23
N HIS A 21 15.21 -6.21 12.99
CA HIS A 21 14.16 -5.29 13.43
C HIS A 21 14.62 -3.84 13.42
N ASN A 22 13.70 -2.94 13.09
CA ASN A 22 13.90 -1.49 13.23
C ASN A 22 12.99 -1.00 14.35
N LEU A 23 13.60 -0.44 15.39
CA LEU A 23 12.90 0.20 16.49
C LEU A 23 13.03 1.72 16.34
N THR A 24 11.90 2.41 16.32
CA THR A 24 11.83 3.87 16.30
C THR A 24 11.03 4.33 17.50
N LEU A 25 11.61 5.25 18.27
CA LEU A 25 10.94 5.98 19.33
C LEU A 25 10.84 7.43 18.91
N GLU A 26 9.62 7.93 18.70
CA GLU A 26 9.36 9.33 18.43
C GLU A 26 8.65 9.98 19.62
N THR A 27 9.16 11.14 20.02
CA THR A 27 8.55 11.94 21.08
C THR A 27 8.46 13.39 20.61
N ALA A 28 7.30 14.02 20.81
CA ALA A 28 7.05 15.41 20.43
C ALA A 28 6.36 16.16 21.57
N TRP A 29 6.91 17.33 21.93
CA TRP A 29 6.43 18.18 23.01
C TRP A 29 6.76 19.67 22.77
N PRO A 30 5.77 20.52 22.49
CA PRO A 30 4.48 20.22 21.86
C PRO A 30 4.67 19.83 20.38
N GLY A 31 3.90 18.85 19.91
CA GLY A 31 3.95 18.36 18.52
C GLY A 31 2.93 19.04 17.62
N LEU A 32 3.34 19.45 16.43
CA LEU A 32 2.43 20.02 15.43
C LEU A 32 2.03 18.95 14.41
N PHE A 33 0.73 18.72 14.27
CA PHE A 33 0.15 17.74 13.34
C PHE A 33 -0.74 18.45 12.33
N VAL A 34 -0.91 17.83 11.16
CA VAL A 34 -1.80 18.31 10.10
C VAL A 34 -2.92 17.29 9.92
N ASP A 35 -4.16 17.76 9.85
CA ASP A 35 -5.30 16.91 9.54
C ASP A 35 -5.54 16.77 8.02
N ASN A 36 -6.49 15.91 7.64
CA ASN A 36 -6.84 15.68 6.23
C ASN A 36 -7.37 16.94 5.51
N ASN A 37 -7.82 17.95 6.26
CA ASN A 37 -8.31 19.21 5.74
C ASN A 37 -7.21 20.28 5.65
N GLY A 38 -5.95 19.92 5.94
CA GLY A 38 -4.81 20.84 5.93
C GLY A 38 -4.74 21.74 7.17
N THR A 39 -5.51 21.46 8.22
CA THR A 39 -5.55 22.23 9.46
C THR A 39 -4.47 21.77 10.42
N TYR A 40 -3.83 22.75 11.08
CA TYR A 40 -2.73 22.48 12.01
C TYR A 40 -3.23 22.35 13.46
N TRP A 41 -2.76 21.33 14.15
CA TRP A 41 -3.14 20.98 15.51
C TRP A 41 -1.90 20.87 16.40
N ASP A 42 -1.91 21.57 17.52
CA ASP A 42 -0.86 21.53 18.53
C ASP A 42 -1.24 20.51 19.62
N VAL A 43 -0.51 19.39 19.67
CA VAL A 43 -0.71 18.31 20.63
C VAL A 43 0.31 18.46 21.77
N PRO A 44 -0.13 18.59 23.03
CA PRO A 44 0.78 18.87 24.15
C PRO A 44 1.88 17.83 24.33
N LEU A 45 1.56 16.55 24.19
CA LEU A 45 2.52 15.45 24.21
C LEU A 45 2.06 14.35 23.25
N SER A 46 2.96 13.93 22.36
CA SER A 46 2.79 12.74 21.53
C SER A 46 4.01 11.84 21.65
N LEU A 47 3.77 10.59 22.04
CA LEU A 47 4.77 9.53 22.15
C LEU A 47 4.38 8.41 21.19
N ALA A 48 5.31 7.95 20.37
CA ALA A 48 5.12 6.82 19.46
C ALA A 48 6.31 5.87 19.55
N ILE A 49 6.03 4.58 19.65
CA ILE A 49 7.02 3.50 19.61
C ILE A 49 6.62 2.58 18.46
N ASP A 50 7.48 2.48 17.46
CA ASP A 50 7.28 1.65 16.28
C ASP A 50 8.36 0.58 16.20
N LEU A 51 7.93 -0.68 16.09
CA LEU A 51 8.78 -1.83 15.89
C LEU A 51 8.37 -2.52 14.58
N ALA A 52 9.25 -2.47 13.59
CA ALA A 52 9.06 -3.12 12.30
C ALA A 52 10.07 -4.26 12.13
N SER A 53 9.60 -5.43 11.71
CA SER A 53 10.50 -6.47 11.20
C SER A 53 11.12 -6.01 9.87
N ILE A 54 12.40 -6.31 9.66
CA ILE A 54 13.06 -6.11 8.37
C ILE A 54 12.56 -7.22 7.43
N SER A 55 11.75 -6.85 6.45
CA SER A 55 11.12 -7.80 5.53
C SER A 55 12.16 -8.52 4.66
N SER A 56 12.20 -9.85 4.73
CA SER A 56 12.89 -10.68 3.74
C SER A 56 12.12 -10.66 2.40
N SER A 57 12.79 -11.06 1.32
CA SER A 57 12.21 -11.04 -0.03
C SER A 57 11.02 -12.01 -0.23
N SER A 58 10.89 -12.99 0.65
CA SER A 58 9.67 -13.74 0.97
C SER A 58 9.74 -14.06 2.46
N GLY A 59 8.62 -13.90 3.18
CA GLY A 59 8.59 -14.18 4.62
C GLY A 59 7.54 -13.41 5.39
N LEU A 60 7.52 -13.69 6.69
CA LEU A 60 6.69 -13.00 7.67
C LEU A 60 7.26 -11.60 7.91
N SER A 61 6.42 -10.60 7.72
CA SER A 61 6.67 -9.23 8.15
C SER A 61 5.64 -8.85 9.19
N TYR A 62 6.04 -8.15 10.23
CA TYR A 62 5.15 -7.63 11.23
C TYR A 62 5.56 -6.22 11.65
N HIS A 63 4.56 -5.45 12.06
CA HIS A 63 4.71 -4.06 12.49
C HIS A 63 3.86 -3.84 13.73
N LEU A 64 4.51 -3.41 14.82
CA LEU A 64 3.87 -3.08 16.09
C LEU A 64 4.07 -1.60 16.36
N CYS A 65 2.99 -0.88 16.59
CA CYS A 65 2.99 0.55 16.86
C CYS A 65 2.23 0.81 18.17
N LEU A 66 2.85 1.53 19.08
CA LEU A 66 2.24 2.05 20.29
C LEU A 66 2.25 3.57 20.24
N GLN A 67 1.08 4.19 20.22
CA GLN A 67 0.93 5.63 20.25
C GLN A 67 0.23 6.06 21.54
N HIS A 68 0.83 7.01 22.24
CA HIS A 68 0.22 7.68 23.39
C HIS A 68 0.18 9.18 23.16
N ASN A 69 -1.01 9.74 23.16
CA ASN A 69 -1.21 11.19 23.12
C ASN A 69 -1.76 11.64 24.48
N SER A 70 -1.25 12.76 24.97
CA SER A 70 -1.70 13.36 26.23
C SER A 70 -1.95 14.85 26.09
N GLY A 71 -2.93 15.32 26.87
CA GLY A 71 -3.45 16.68 26.81
C GLY A 71 -4.48 16.89 25.70
N LYS A 72 -5.18 18.02 25.76
CA LYS A 72 -6.19 18.39 24.76
C LYS A 72 -5.51 19.09 23.57
N PRO A 73 -5.67 18.59 22.33
CA PRO A 73 -5.16 19.25 21.14
C PRO A 73 -5.76 20.64 21.00
N LYS A 74 -4.94 21.61 20.58
CA LYS A 74 -5.37 22.98 20.34
C LYS A 74 -5.19 23.32 18.87
N HIS A 75 -6.19 23.97 18.28
CA HIS A 75 -6.07 24.48 16.92
C HIS A 75 -4.95 25.53 16.84
N PHE A 76 -4.06 25.39 15.86
CA PHE A 76 -2.96 26.31 15.67
C PHE A 76 -3.42 27.52 14.84
N GLY A 77 -3.70 28.64 15.51
CA GLY A 77 -3.92 29.95 14.85
C GLY A 77 -5.35 30.50 14.77
N GLY A 78 -6.35 29.97 15.49
CA GLY A 78 -7.72 30.54 15.48
C GLY A 78 -8.80 29.71 16.19
N ASP A 79 -10.04 30.24 16.24
CA ASP A 79 -11.13 29.89 17.18
C ASP A 79 -11.79 28.49 17.05
N GLN A 80 -12.48 28.06 18.11
CA GLN A 80 -12.83 26.67 18.51
C GLN A 80 -13.92 25.94 17.68
N THR A 81 -14.12 26.24 16.40
CA THR A 81 -15.31 25.72 15.67
C THR A 81 -15.12 24.36 15.00
N THR A 82 -13.91 23.82 14.91
CA THR A 82 -13.63 22.57 14.20
C THR A 82 -13.49 21.40 15.17
N GLN A 83 -14.23 20.32 14.93
CA GLN A 83 -14.15 19.10 15.73
C GLN A 83 -12.73 18.51 15.63
N VAL A 84 -12.10 18.23 16.77
CA VAL A 84 -10.74 17.70 16.84
C VAL A 84 -10.69 16.32 16.17
N PRO A 85 -9.72 16.06 15.26
CA PRO A 85 -9.53 14.74 14.69
C PRO A 85 -9.37 13.68 15.79
N PRO A 86 -10.13 12.57 15.76
CA PRO A 86 -10.05 11.55 16.79
C PRO A 86 -8.66 10.91 16.95
N SER A 87 -7.82 10.98 15.91
CA SER A 87 -6.43 10.50 15.91
C SER A 87 -5.50 11.31 16.83
N LEU A 88 -5.86 12.56 17.14
CA LEU A 88 -5.07 13.46 17.98
C LEU A 88 -5.59 13.52 19.41
N LEU A 89 -6.78 12.96 19.67
CA LEU A 89 -7.36 12.93 21.01
C LEU A 89 -6.46 12.17 22.00
N PRO A 90 -6.50 12.54 23.28
CA PRO A 90 -5.71 11.90 24.31
C PRO A 90 -6.12 10.43 24.49
N GLY A 91 -5.14 9.57 24.70
CA GLY A 91 -5.38 8.14 24.89
C GLY A 91 -4.17 7.29 24.51
N LEU A 92 -4.37 5.99 24.60
CA LEU A 92 -3.41 4.96 24.24
C LEU A 92 -3.95 4.17 23.06
N CYS A 93 -3.18 4.06 21.99
CA CYS A 93 -3.51 3.24 20.83
C CYS A 93 -2.38 2.25 20.57
N VAL A 94 -2.74 0.96 20.50
CA VAL A 94 -1.86 -0.12 20.08
C VAL A 94 -2.33 -0.56 18.71
N ARG A 95 -1.39 -0.76 17.78
CA ARG A 95 -1.63 -1.29 16.44
C ARG A 95 -0.63 -2.40 16.18
N ALA A 96 -1.12 -3.50 15.64
CA ALA A 96 -0.33 -4.62 15.21
C ALA A 96 -0.75 -5.01 13.81
N ALA A 97 0.20 -5.17 12.92
CA ALA A 97 -0.01 -5.73 11.59
C ALA A 97 0.96 -6.89 11.40
N ALA A 98 0.48 -7.98 10.82
CA ALA A 98 1.32 -9.10 10.41
C ALA A 98 0.93 -9.50 8.99
N SER A 99 1.90 -9.74 8.14
CA SER A 99 1.71 -10.13 6.76
C SER A 99 2.72 -11.17 6.35
N ILE A 100 2.29 -12.09 5.50
CA ILE A 100 3.18 -13.04 4.84
C ILE A 100 3.20 -12.63 3.37
N LYS A 101 4.40 -12.26 2.91
CA LYS A 101 4.65 -11.87 1.53
C LYS A 101 5.35 -13.00 0.79
N GLU A 102 4.89 -13.20 -0.42
CA GLU A 102 5.09 -14.39 -1.21
C GLU A 102 5.19 -14.04 -2.68
N ASN A 103 6.15 -14.60 -3.41
CA ASN A 103 6.42 -14.16 -4.79
C ASN A 103 6.90 -15.32 -5.69
N TRP A 104 6.59 -15.37 -6.97
CA TRP A 104 6.79 -16.50 -7.87
C TRP A 104 7.32 -15.98 -9.21
N SER A 105 8.39 -16.57 -9.75
CA SER A 105 8.86 -16.29 -11.12
C SER A 105 8.41 -17.39 -12.08
N ILE A 106 7.70 -17.04 -13.14
CA ILE A 106 7.15 -18.01 -14.11
C ILE A 106 8.10 -18.20 -15.29
N TRP A 107 8.72 -17.13 -15.78
CA TRP A 107 9.59 -17.15 -16.96
C TRP A 107 10.91 -16.48 -16.59
N ARG A 108 12.01 -17.24 -16.65
CA ARG A 108 13.37 -16.74 -16.47
C ARG A 108 14.24 -17.28 -17.59
N LYS A 109 14.54 -16.46 -18.60
CA LYS A 109 15.56 -16.84 -19.59
C LYS A 109 16.89 -16.17 -19.26
N LYS A 110 17.74 -16.87 -18.50
CA LYS A 110 19.10 -16.42 -18.12
C LYS A 110 20.04 -16.08 -19.32
N GLY A 111 19.65 -16.36 -20.55
CA GLY A 111 20.53 -16.38 -21.74
C GLY A 111 20.51 -15.13 -22.64
N GLY A 112 20.27 -13.92 -22.13
CA GLY A 112 20.08 -12.73 -22.99
C GLY A 112 20.86 -11.46 -22.63
N LYS A 113 21.67 -11.43 -21.56
CA LYS A 113 22.46 -10.24 -21.20
C LYS A 113 23.60 -10.06 -22.21
N LEU A 114 23.79 -8.84 -22.73
CA LEU A 114 24.95 -8.52 -23.56
C LEU A 114 26.20 -8.68 -22.68
N ARG A 115 27.14 -9.54 -23.09
CA ARG A 115 28.43 -9.69 -22.40
C ARG A 115 29.16 -8.34 -22.43
N MET A 116 29.73 -7.92 -21.30
CA MET A 116 30.55 -6.71 -21.13
C MET A 116 29.82 -5.35 -21.23
N VAL A 117 28.48 -5.29 -21.19
CA VAL A 117 27.74 -4.01 -21.10
C VAL A 117 27.09 -3.88 -19.72
N GLN A 118 27.51 -2.86 -18.96
CA GLN A 118 26.87 -2.53 -17.68
C GLN A 118 25.48 -1.92 -17.95
N PRO A 119 24.41 -2.46 -17.32
CA PRO A 119 23.07 -1.90 -17.44
C PRO A 119 23.00 -0.48 -16.85
N TYR A 120 21.99 0.29 -17.26
CA TYR A 120 21.79 1.64 -16.70
C TYR A 120 21.39 1.59 -15.23
N ASP A 121 20.67 0.54 -14.81
CA ASP A 121 20.30 0.29 -13.42
C ASP A 121 20.46 -1.20 -13.11
N ALA A 122 21.27 -1.53 -12.10
CA ALA A 122 21.52 -2.90 -11.68
C ALA A 122 20.24 -3.62 -11.21
N PHE A 123 19.32 -2.91 -10.54
CA PHE A 123 18.06 -3.46 -10.04
C PHE A 123 17.07 -3.78 -11.15
N LEU A 124 17.05 -2.98 -12.23
CA LEU A 124 16.22 -3.25 -13.41
C LEU A 124 16.86 -4.29 -14.34
N SER A 125 18.17 -4.50 -14.23
CA SER A 125 18.93 -5.44 -15.07
C SER A 125 18.91 -6.88 -14.60
N ASP A 126 18.73 -7.09 -13.30
CA ASP A 126 18.59 -8.41 -12.71
C ASP A 126 17.19 -8.46 -12.14
N PRO A 127 16.25 -9.14 -12.81
CA PRO A 127 14.91 -9.32 -12.28
C PRO A 127 15.02 -10.20 -11.03
N HIS A 128 15.23 -9.54 -9.89
CA HIS A 128 15.30 -10.16 -8.58
C HIS A 128 13.85 -10.41 -8.14
N VAL A 129 13.55 -11.70 -8.01
CA VAL A 129 12.22 -12.23 -7.70
C VAL A 129 12.47 -13.42 -6.79
N THR A 130 11.99 -13.35 -5.54
CA THR A 130 12.23 -14.34 -4.48
C THR A 130 10.90 -14.81 -3.90
N ALA A 131 10.81 -16.04 -3.39
CA ALA A 131 9.55 -16.78 -3.41
C ALA A 131 8.99 -17.42 -2.14
N SER A 132 7.64 -17.57 -2.10
CA SER A 132 6.84 -18.65 -1.46
C SER A 132 5.33 -18.31 -1.61
N GLY A 133 4.37 -19.01 -0.99
CA GLY A 133 2.91 -18.84 -1.08
C GLY A 133 2.19 -19.36 0.18
N VAL A 134 1.11 -18.71 0.63
CA VAL A 134 0.32 -19.17 1.79
C VAL A 134 -0.85 -20.06 1.37
N ILE A 135 -0.92 -21.26 1.94
CA ILE A 135 -2.08 -22.17 1.86
C ILE A 135 -3.04 -21.81 3.00
N VAL A 136 -4.13 -21.09 2.70
CA VAL A 136 -5.27 -21.04 3.62
C VAL A 136 -6.06 -22.34 3.44
N LYS A 137 -6.01 -23.26 4.42
CA LYS A 137 -6.86 -24.47 4.40
C LYS A 137 -8.32 -24.08 4.69
N GLY A 138 -9.22 -24.41 3.76
CA GLY A 138 -10.67 -24.20 3.86
C GLY A 138 -11.32 -24.00 2.48
N LYS A 139 -12.65 -24.14 2.39
CA LYS A 139 -13.43 -23.96 1.14
C LYS A 139 -13.17 -22.60 0.46
N VAL A 140 -12.95 -21.56 1.26
CA VAL A 140 -12.58 -20.20 0.81
C VAL A 140 -11.17 -20.15 0.21
N GLY A 141 -10.21 -20.88 0.77
CA GLY A 141 -8.86 -20.99 0.23
C GLY A 141 -8.81 -21.73 -1.11
N GLU A 142 -9.77 -22.63 -1.35
CA GLU A 142 -9.95 -23.30 -2.64
C GLU A 142 -10.56 -22.36 -3.70
N THR A 143 -11.50 -21.49 -3.31
CA THR A 143 -12.05 -20.44 -4.17
C THR A 143 -11.01 -19.37 -4.51
N LEU A 144 -10.21 -18.93 -3.53
CA LEU A 144 -9.08 -18.03 -3.74
C LEU A 144 -8.00 -18.69 -4.61
N ARG A 145 -7.72 -19.99 -4.43
CA ARG A 145 -6.84 -20.75 -5.33
C ARG A 145 -7.38 -20.82 -6.76
N LYS A 146 -8.69 -20.99 -6.95
CA LYS A 146 -9.33 -21.01 -8.28
C LYS A 146 -9.37 -19.63 -8.94
N LEU A 147 -9.65 -18.57 -8.18
CA LEU A 147 -9.57 -17.17 -8.62
C LEU A 147 -8.13 -16.81 -9.00
N PHE A 148 -7.18 -17.21 -8.17
CA PHE A 148 -5.75 -17.08 -8.43
C PHE A 148 -5.33 -17.87 -9.67
N GLN A 149 -5.75 -19.12 -9.82
CA GLN A 149 -5.45 -19.92 -11.00
C GLN A 149 -6.09 -19.32 -12.25
N ARG A 150 -7.31 -18.77 -12.17
CA ARG A 150 -7.96 -18.04 -13.28
C ARG A 150 -7.25 -16.72 -13.59
N PHE A 151 -6.78 -15.97 -12.59
CA PHE A 151 -6.01 -14.76 -12.78
C PHE A 151 -4.64 -15.05 -13.41
N VAL A 152 -3.92 -16.07 -12.92
CA VAL A 152 -2.69 -16.57 -13.54
C VAL A 152 -2.96 -17.07 -14.96
N PHE A 153 -4.11 -17.69 -15.23
CA PHE A 153 -4.52 -18.11 -16.56
C PHE A 153 -4.85 -16.92 -17.47
N LEU A 154 -5.47 -15.86 -16.96
CA LEU A 154 -5.67 -14.58 -17.66
C LEU A 154 -4.33 -13.89 -17.98
N CYS A 155 -3.40 -13.85 -17.02
CA CYS A 155 -2.04 -13.36 -17.25
C CYS A 155 -1.28 -14.22 -18.27
N LYS A 156 -1.47 -15.55 -18.26
CA LYS A 156 -0.97 -16.45 -19.32
C LYS A 156 -1.69 -16.21 -20.66
N GLY A 157 -2.96 -15.83 -20.67
CA GLY A 157 -3.75 -15.49 -21.86
C GLY A 157 -3.32 -14.20 -22.55
N CYS A 158 -2.69 -13.26 -21.85
CA CYS A 158 -1.99 -12.10 -22.43
C CYS A 158 -0.71 -12.47 -23.24
N SER A 159 -0.45 -13.76 -23.48
CA SER A 159 0.77 -14.29 -24.14
C SER A 159 0.82 -14.40 -25.68
N PRO A 160 0.04 -13.71 -26.53
CA PRO A 160 0.46 -13.63 -27.94
C PRO A 160 1.65 -12.68 -28.13
N VAL A 161 1.83 -11.65 -27.29
CA VAL A 161 2.85 -10.60 -27.47
C VAL A 161 4.20 -10.92 -26.79
N LEU A 162 4.21 -11.81 -25.78
CA LEU A 162 5.39 -12.06 -24.94
C LEU A 162 6.18 -13.34 -25.27
N LYS A 163 5.92 -14.01 -26.41
CA LYS A 163 6.73 -15.13 -26.95
C LYS A 163 8.09 -14.68 -27.51
N SER A 164 8.66 -13.61 -26.98
CA SER A 164 10.00 -13.14 -27.32
C SER A 164 11.03 -13.77 -26.39
N THR A 165 12.24 -14.01 -26.88
CA THR A 165 13.31 -14.73 -26.18
C THR A 165 13.90 -13.98 -24.96
N ARG A 166 13.36 -12.81 -24.58
CA ARG A 166 13.86 -11.95 -23.49
C ARG A 166 12.74 -11.41 -22.57
N SER A 167 11.68 -12.18 -22.36
CA SER A 167 10.63 -11.84 -21.42
C SER A 167 10.82 -12.59 -20.11
N ASP A 168 10.77 -11.85 -19.00
CA ASP A 168 10.73 -12.39 -17.66
C ASP A 168 9.40 -12.00 -17.00
N GLY A 169 8.80 -12.94 -16.28
CA GLY A 169 7.50 -12.76 -15.63
C GLY A 169 7.56 -13.16 -14.17
N SER A 170 7.03 -12.32 -13.29
CA SER A 170 6.89 -12.61 -11.87
C SER A 170 5.52 -12.25 -11.33
N PHE A 171 5.20 -12.85 -10.19
CA PHE A 171 3.91 -12.78 -9.55
C PHE A 171 4.16 -12.65 -8.05
N GLU A 172 3.56 -11.68 -7.37
CA GLU A 172 3.69 -11.50 -5.93
C GLU A 172 2.30 -11.49 -5.29
N ALA A 173 2.15 -12.19 -4.16
CA ALA A 173 0.99 -12.15 -3.30
C ALA A 173 1.41 -11.78 -1.88
N THR A 174 0.58 -11.00 -1.21
CA THR A 174 0.72 -10.70 0.22
C THR A 174 -0.63 -10.92 0.86
N ALA A 175 -0.65 -11.57 2.02
CA ALA A 175 -1.84 -11.67 2.86
C ALA A 175 -1.46 -11.32 4.29
N GLY A 176 -2.32 -10.59 4.99
CA GLY A 176 -2.03 -10.16 6.34
C GLY A 176 -3.28 -9.87 7.15
N ALA A 177 -3.04 -9.58 8.42
CA ALA A 177 -4.01 -9.18 9.39
C ALA A 177 -3.55 -7.89 10.06
N VAL A 178 -4.51 -7.03 10.38
CA VAL A 178 -4.30 -5.83 11.18
C VAL A 178 -5.24 -5.87 12.37
N ALA A 179 -4.69 -5.55 13.54
CA ALA A 179 -5.42 -5.38 14.77
C ALA A 179 -5.07 -4.02 15.37
N SER A 180 -6.05 -3.35 15.94
CA SER A 180 -5.82 -2.16 16.74
C SER A 180 -6.71 -2.14 17.96
N ALA A 181 -6.16 -1.65 19.06
CA ALA A 181 -6.88 -1.38 20.28
C ALA A 181 -6.62 0.08 20.66
N SER A 182 -7.64 0.77 21.12
CA SER A 182 -7.54 2.17 21.53
C SER A 182 -8.32 2.37 22.82
N TYR A 183 -7.72 3.08 23.75
CA TYR A 183 -8.22 3.33 25.09
C TYR A 183 -8.16 4.83 25.40
N GLY A 184 -9.26 5.39 25.91
CA GLY A 184 -9.42 6.82 26.17
C GLY A 184 -10.15 7.55 25.05
N ASP A 185 -10.00 8.87 24.98
CA ASP A 185 -10.75 9.70 24.02
C ASP A 185 -10.38 9.40 22.56
N CYS A 186 -9.17 8.88 22.32
CA CYS A 186 -8.76 8.38 21.00
C CYS A 186 -9.56 7.16 20.51
N SER A 187 -10.38 6.53 21.36
CA SER A 187 -11.27 5.43 20.95
C SER A 187 -12.40 5.88 20.02
N ALA A 188 -12.73 7.18 20.04
CA ALA A 188 -13.64 7.82 19.08
C ALA A 188 -13.10 7.84 17.63
N ARG A 189 -11.87 7.35 17.40
CA ARG A 189 -11.27 7.15 16.07
C ARG A 189 -11.89 5.99 15.28
N LEU A 190 -12.41 4.98 15.97
CA LEU A 190 -13.01 3.81 15.34
C LEU A 190 -14.49 3.95 14.89
N PRO A 191 -15.32 4.84 15.48
CA PRO A 191 -16.71 5.02 15.03
C PRO A 191 -16.96 6.00 13.88
N ILE A 192 -16.01 6.83 13.43
CA ILE A 192 -16.31 7.91 12.45
C ILE A 192 -15.57 7.68 11.13
N GLU A 193 -16.19 6.91 10.25
CA GLU A 193 -16.14 7.11 8.80
C GLU A 193 -17.57 6.85 8.31
N ASP A 194 -18.28 7.96 8.07
CA ASP A 194 -19.72 8.02 7.91
C ASP A 194 -20.14 7.39 6.57
N GLY A 195 -21.13 6.49 6.61
CA GLY A 195 -22.05 6.32 5.48
C GLY A 195 -21.82 5.25 4.41
N LEU A 196 -20.99 4.20 4.57
CA LEU A 196 -21.10 2.96 3.73
C LEU A 196 -20.26 1.77 4.26
N GLU A 197 -20.32 1.45 5.55
CA GLU A 197 -19.22 0.68 6.17
C GLU A 197 -19.69 -0.40 7.17
N ARG A 198 -20.77 -1.14 6.86
CA ARG A 198 -21.21 -2.26 7.71
C ARG A 198 -20.34 -3.51 7.60
N TYR A 199 -19.49 -3.59 6.58
CA TYR A 199 -18.81 -4.83 6.18
C TYR A 199 -17.29 -4.87 6.42
N LYS A 200 -16.62 -3.74 6.73
CA LYS A 200 -15.14 -3.67 6.63
C LYS A 200 -14.32 -4.04 7.87
N ALA A 201 -14.87 -4.46 9.01
CA ALA A 201 -14.05 -5.04 10.10
C ALA A 201 -14.89 -5.57 11.27
N PHE A 202 -14.29 -6.46 12.07
CA PHE A 202 -14.79 -6.71 13.43
C PHE A 202 -14.42 -5.53 14.32
N ARG A 203 -15.43 -4.76 14.75
CA ARG A 203 -15.28 -3.63 15.65
C ARG A 203 -16.02 -3.91 16.96
N LEU A 204 -15.30 -3.85 18.08
CA LEU A 204 -15.87 -3.90 19.42
C LEU A 204 -15.66 -2.53 20.08
N TYR A 205 -16.77 -1.88 20.45
CA TYR A 205 -16.74 -0.61 21.17
C TYR A 205 -17.45 -0.76 22.51
N THR A 206 -16.76 -0.39 23.59
CA THR A 206 -17.34 -0.38 24.93
C THR A 206 -17.32 1.05 25.48
N ARG A 207 -18.48 1.73 25.40
CA ARG A 207 -18.65 3.12 25.83
C ARG A 207 -18.32 3.34 27.32
N LYS A 208 -18.54 2.33 28.16
CA LYS A 208 -18.28 2.42 29.61
C LYS A 208 -16.79 2.60 29.94
N ASN A 209 -15.91 2.06 29.10
CA ASN A 209 -14.46 2.04 29.34
C ASN A 209 -13.66 2.84 28.29
N ASN A 210 -14.33 3.53 27.35
CA ASN A 210 -13.70 4.19 26.20
C ASN A 210 -12.67 3.29 25.51
N LEU A 211 -13.01 2.01 25.34
CA LEU A 211 -12.17 1.01 24.69
C LEU A 211 -12.79 0.65 23.34
N ALA A 212 -11.98 0.72 22.30
CA ALA A 212 -12.35 0.35 20.96
C ALA A 212 -11.29 -0.59 20.37
N VAL A 213 -11.74 -1.76 19.91
CA VAL A 213 -10.91 -2.80 19.30
C VAL A 213 -11.38 -3.01 17.86
N PHE A 214 -10.43 -3.14 16.95
CA PHE A 214 -10.65 -3.34 15.52
C PHE A 214 -9.73 -4.45 15.03
N THR A 215 -10.27 -5.37 14.24
CA THR A 215 -9.47 -6.37 13.53
C THR A 215 -9.99 -6.55 12.11
N ASP A 216 -9.06 -6.66 11.16
CA ASP A 216 -9.35 -6.96 9.76
C ASP A 216 -8.20 -7.72 9.10
N LEU A 217 -8.48 -8.29 7.93
CA LEU A 217 -7.53 -8.94 7.05
C LEU A 217 -7.28 -8.06 5.83
N PHE A 218 -6.14 -8.23 5.17
CA PHE A 218 -5.88 -7.61 3.88
C PHE A 218 -5.15 -8.59 2.99
N ALA A 219 -5.27 -8.42 1.68
CA ALA A 219 -4.50 -9.17 0.72
C ALA A 219 -4.15 -8.29 -0.48
N SER A 220 -3.04 -8.59 -1.13
CA SER A 220 -2.68 -7.99 -2.41
C SER A 220 -2.07 -9.03 -3.33
N VAL A 221 -2.36 -8.93 -4.62
CA VAL A 221 -1.82 -9.80 -5.65
C VAL A 221 -1.30 -8.93 -6.79
N SER A 222 -0.04 -9.02 -7.14
CA SER A 222 0.57 -8.34 -8.27
C SER A 222 1.18 -9.31 -9.27
N CYS A 223 1.15 -8.94 -10.54
CA CYS A 223 1.79 -9.65 -11.63
C CYS A 223 2.63 -8.64 -12.40
N THR A 224 3.93 -8.92 -12.53
CA THR A 224 4.84 -8.10 -13.31
C THR A 224 5.37 -8.89 -14.50
N ALA A 225 5.40 -8.27 -15.66
CA ALA A 225 6.08 -8.76 -16.84
C ALA A 225 7.11 -7.71 -17.25
N GLN A 226 8.35 -8.14 -17.46
CA GLN A 226 9.41 -7.28 -17.95
C GLN A 226 9.97 -7.87 -19.24
N HIS A 227 10.12 -7.00 -20.23
CA HIS A 227 10.82 -7.28 -21.46
C HIS A 227 12.11 -6.48 -21.51
N GLY A 228 13.22 -7.21 -21.70
CA GLY A 228 14.57 -6.67 -21.83
C GLY A 228 15.20 -6.20 -20.51
N ASN A 229 16.47 -5.79 -20.61
CA ASN A 229 17.39 -5.75 -19.46
C ASN A 229 17.93 -4.34 -19.16
N PHE A 230 17.38 -3.31 -19.81
CA PHE A 230 17.78 -1.91 -19.62
C PHE A 230 19.29 -1.69 -19.85
N GLN A 231 19.81 -2.29 -20.92
CA GLN A 231 21.22 -2.22 -21.35
C GLN A 231 21.39 -1.47 -22.68
N ARG A 232 20.43 -1.58 -23.60
CA ARG A 232 20.53 -0.92 -24.92
C ARG A 232 20.11 0.54 -24.84
N LEU A 233 20.54 1.31 -25.84
CA LEU A 233 20.30 2.75 -25.94
C LEU A 233 18.82 3.13 -26.07
N PHE A 234 17.96 2.29 -26.66
CA PHE A 234 16.56 2.66 -26.91
C PHE A 234 15.65 1.45 -26.74
N LEU A 235 14.47 1.68 -26.14
CA LEU A 235 13.35 0.73 -26.06
C LEU A 235 13.72 -0.69 -25.56
N ASP A 236 14.75 -0.81 -24.71
CA ASP A 236 15.22 -2.10 -24.18
C ASP A 236 14.51 -2.53 -22.91
N LEU A 237 13.75 -1.64 -22.28
CA LEU A 237 12.96 -1.96 -21.09
C LEU A 237 11.50 -1.62 -21.36
N THR A 238 10.66 -2.63 -21.30
CA THR A 238 9.21 -2.48 -21.17
C THR A 238 8.77 -3.32 -19.99
N ARG A 239 8.22 -2.69 -18.96
CA ARG A 239 7.73 -3.37 -17.76
C ARG A 239 6.26 -3.04 -17.56
N LEU A 240 5.46 -4.08 -17.40
CA LEU A 240 4.05 -3.99 -17.05
C LEU A 240 3.86 -4.60 -15.67
N ASN A 241 3.13 -3.92 -14.79
CA ASN A 241 2.76 -4.42 -13.48
C ASN A 241 1.26 -4.22 -13.27
N ALA A 242 0.54 -5.27 -12.91
CA ALA A 242 -0.86 -5.21 -12.54
C ALA A 242 -1.01 -5.70 -11.10
N ARG A 243 -1.59 -4.89 -10.21
CA ARG A 243 -1.77 -5.17 -8.79
C ARG A 243 -3.24 -5.08 -8.41
N LEU A 244 -3.75 -6.09 -7.75
CA LEU A 244 -5.07 -6.20 -7.16
C LEU A 244 -4.92 -6.12 -5.65
N ASP A 245 -5.52 -5.11 -5.03
CA ASP A 245 -5.50 -4.88 -3.60
C ASP A 245 -6.88 -5.15 -3.00
N PHE A 246 -6.92 -5.96 -1.95
CA PHE A 246 -8.10 -6.27 -1.15
C PHE A 246 -7.91 -5.60 0.22
N PRO A 247 -8.36 -4.35 0.39
CA PRO A 247 -8.07 -3.55 1.58
C PRO A 247 -8.76 -4.09 2.84
N SER A 248 -9.92 -4.75 2.68
CA SER A 248 -10.65 -5.36 3.79
C SER A 248 -11.09 -6.78 3.45
N GLY A 249 -10.50 -7.74 4.16
CA GLY A 249 -10.80 -9.15 4.01
C GLY A 249 -12.10 -9.54 4.69
N SER A 250 -12.49 -8.90 5.80
CA SER A 250 -13.81 -9.16 6.38
C SER A 250 -14.94 -8.75 5.43
N ALA A 251 -14.80 -7.60 4.75
CA ALA A 251 -15.78 -7.15 3.77
C ALA A 251 -15.86 -8.10 2.59
N PHE A 252 -14.71 -8.53 2.09
CA PHE A 252 -14.64 -9.51 1.03
C PHE A 252 -15.34 -10.82 1.42
N LEU A 253 -15.04 -11.37 2.60
CA LEU A 253 -15.61 -12.65 3.05
C LEU A 253 -17.12 -12.55 3.27
N THR A 254 -17.59 -11.47 3.90
CA THR A 254 -19.02 -11.26 4.13
C THR A 254 -19.75 -10.99 2.82
N GLY A 255 -19.16 -10.21 1.92
CA GLY A 255 -19.66 -9.99 0.56
C GLY A 255 -19.80 -11.29 -0.22
N VAL A 256 -18.77 -12.14 -0.22
CA VAL A 256 -18.82 -13.48 -0.86
C VAL A 256 -19.91 -14.35 -0.23
N ALA A 257 -20.07 -14.35 1.10
CA ALA A 257 -21.11 -15.11 1.77
C ALA A 257 -22.52 -14.66 1.33
N HIS A 258 -22.76 -13.35 1.28
CA HIS A 258 -24.02 -12.78 0.79
C HIS A 258 -24.26 -13.10 -0.68
N LEU A 259 -23.28 -12.89 -1.56
CA LEU A 259 -23.43 -13.22 -2.99
C LEU A 259 -23.69 -14.70 -3.21
N SER A 260 -23.02 -15.58 -2.45
CA SER A 260 -23.25 -17.02 -2.53
C SER A 260 -24.66 -17.40 -2.08
N GLN A 261 -25.15 -16.76 -1.01
CA GLN A 261 -26.50 -16.96 -0.50
C GLN A 261 -27.57 -16.41 -1.45
N ASP A 262 -27.34 -15.25 -2.04
CA ASP A 262 -28.25 -14.63 -3.01
C ASP A 262 -28.32 -15.47 -4.29
N LEU A 263 -27.17 -15.94 -4.80
CA LEU A 263 -27.09 -16.86 -5.94
C LEU A 263 -27.79 -18.20 -5.64
N TYR A 264 -27.57 -18.77 -4.45
CA TYR A 264 -28.22 -20.03 -4.05
C TYR A 264 -29.74 -19.90 -3.96
N ASN A 265 -30.23 -18.75 -3.48
CA ASN A 265 -31.66 -18.48 -3.34
C ASN A 265 -32.27 -17.83 -4.60
N SER A 266 -31.53 -17.74 -5.72
CA SER A 266 -31.96 -17.08 -6.96
C SER A 266 -32.50 -15.66 -6.75
N ARG A 267 -31.90 -14.91 -5.81
CA ARG A 267 -32.23 -13.51 -5.52
C ARG A 267 -31.40 -12.57 -6.37
N GLN A 268 -31.90 -11.35 -6.57
CA GLN A 268 -31.13 -10.28 -7.21
C GLN A 268 -29.90 -9.94 -6.36
N LEU A 269 -28.74 -9.82 -7.01
CA LEU A 269 -27.47 -9.59 -6.33
C LEU A 269 -27.46 -8.22 -5.65
N ASN A 270 -27.08 -8.18 -4.38
CA ASN A 270 -26.90 -6.92 -3.65
C ASN A 270 -25.66 -6.16 -4.16
N LEU A 271 -25.85 -4.93 -4.65
CA LEU A 271 -24.78 -4.05 -5.12
C LEU A 271 -23.73 -3.77 -4.04
N GLU A 272 -24.13 -3.68 -2.77
CA GLU A 272 -23.20 -3.49 -1.65
C GLU A 272 -22.28 -4.70 -1.47
N ALA A 273 -22.82 -5.92 -1.63
CA ALA A 273 -22.06 -7.15 -1.54
C ALA A 273 -21.10 -7.32 -2.73
N ILE A 274 -21.49 -6.86 -3.93
CA ILE A 274 -20.61 -6.80 -5.10
C ILE A 274 -19.44 -5.85 -4.84
N HIS A 275 -19.73 -4.62 -4.39
CA HIS A 275 -18.70 -3.62 -4.10
C HIS A 275 -17.74 -4.09 -3.00
N ALA A 276 -18.23 -4.82 -1.99
CA ALA A 276 -17.39 -5.39 -0.94
C ALA A 276 -16.40 -6.47 -1.44
N VAL A 277 -16.69 -7.11 -2.58
CA VAL A 277 -15.84 -8.14 -3.21
C VAL A 277 -14.87 -7.55 -4.25
N CYS A 278 -15.18 -6.37 -4.79
CA CYS A 278 -14.38 -5.71 -5.80
C CYS A 278 -12.99 -5.30 -5.25
N PRO A 279 -11.89 -5.79 -5.85
CA PRO A 279 -10.54 -5.34 -5.50
C PRO A 279 -10.25 -3.94 -6.08
N GLU A 280 -9.29 -3.25 -5.51
CA GLU A 280 -8.68 -2.08 -6.13
C GLU A 280 -7.62 -2.54 -7.15
N LEU A 281 -7.72 -2.11 -8.41
CA LEU A 281 -6.77 -2.47 -9.46
C LEU A 281 -5.81 -1.30 -9.73
N THR A 282 -4.51 -1.54 -9.59
CA THR A 282 -3.47 -0.62 -10.05
C THR A 282 -2.72 -1.25 -11.23
N VAL A 283 -2.61 -0.52 -12.33
CA VAL A 283 -1.85 -0.92 -13.51
C VAL A 283 -0.73 0.07 -13.74
N SER A 284 0.48 -0.43 -13.95
CA SER A 284 1.69 0.34 -14.16
C SER A 284 2.38 -0.10 -15.44
N LEU A 285 2.74 0.87 -16.28
CA LEU A 285 3.52 0.67 -17.48
C LEU A 285 4.78 1.52 -17.39
N GLN A 286 5.94 0.89 -17.53
CA GLN A 286 7.23 1.56 -17.60
C GLN A 286 7.93 1.22 -18.92
N GLN A 287 8.38 2.25 -19.64
CA GLN A 287 9.04 2.13 -20.93
C GLN A 287 10.33 2.95 -20.93
N GLN A 288 11.46 2.34 -21.26
CA GLN A 288 12.68 3.08 -21.56
C GLN A 288 12.46 3.90 -22.83
N ILE A 289 12.80 5.20 -22.76
CA ILE A 289 12.77 6.09 -23.92
C ILE A 289 14.13 6.00 -24.61
N ALA A 290 15.16 6.50 -23.93
CA ALA A 290 16.52 6.62 -24.45
C ALA A 290 17.53 6.59 -23.30
N GLY A 291 18.63 5.86 -23.49
CA GLY A 291 19.71 5.73 -22.52
C GLY A 291 19.19 5.37 -21.12
N PRO A 292 19.57 6.10 -20.07
CA PRO A 292 19.14 5.83 -18.69
C PRO A 292 17.73 6.36 -18.35
N PHE A 293 17.00 6.93 -19.31
CA PHE A 293 15.68 7.51 -19.07
C PHE A 293 14.57 6.51 -19.36
N SER A 294 13.65 6.37 -18.41
CA SER A 294 12.40 5.63 -18.60
C SER A 294 11.21 6.46 -18.16
N PHE A 295 10.10 6.29 -18.85
CA PHE A 295 8.82 6.88 -18.51
C PHE A 295 7.95 5.82 -17.88
N ARG A 296 7.25 6.17 -16.80
CA ARG A 296 6.33 5.30 -16.08
C ARG A 296 4.97 5.97 -15.94
N VAL A 297 3.92 5.20 -16.13
CA VAL A 297 2.53 5.59 -15.86
C VAL A 297 1.96 4.59 -14.88
N ASP A 298 1.47 5.07 -13.75
CA ASP A 298 0.79 4.28 -12.73
C ASP A 298 -0.67 4.73 -12.65
N SER A 299 -1.61 3.86 -13.02
CA SER A 299 -3.04 4.15 -13.07
C SER A 299 -3.81 3.29 -12.08
N ARG A 300 -4.63 3.93 -11.25
CA ARG A 300 -5.53 3.31 -10.27
C ARG A 300 -6.93 3.26 -10.85
N ILE A 301 -7.51 2.06 -10.87
CA ILE A 301 -8.82 1.75 -11.45
C ILE A 301 -9.69 1.22 -10.32
N LEU A 302 -10.84 1.87 -10.12
CA LEU A 302 -11.85 1.46 -9.16
C LEU A 302 -13.03 0.83 -9.90
N PHE A 303 -13.55 -0.26 -9.35
CA PHE A 303 -14.76 -0.89 -9.87
C PHE A 303 -15.97 -0.33 -9.12
N ASP A 304 -16.82 0.41 -9.81
CA ASP A 304 -18.08 0.90 -9.26
C ASP A 304 -19.24 0.10 -9.87
N PRO A 305 -19.85 -0.84 -9.13
CA PRO A 305 -20.96 -1.62 -9.64
C PRO A 305 -22.26 -0.81 -9.77
N LYS A 306 -22.31 0.46 -9.30
CA LYS A 306 -23.48 1.32 -9.44
C LYS A 306 -23.65 1.86 -10.87
N ASP A 307 -22.57 1.96 -11.63
CA ASP A 307 -22.63 2.43 -13.01
C ASP A 307 -22.90 1.24 -13.95
N THR A 308 -24.11 1.19 -14.51
CA THR A 308 -24.56 0.11 -15.40
C THR A 308 -23.84 0.13 -16.75
N TYR A 309 -23.23 1.26 -17.13
CA TYR A 309 -22.51 1.42 -18.40
C TYR A 309 -20.98 1.31 -18.23
N HIS A 310 -20.44 1.73 -17.08
CA HIS A 310 -18.99 1.73 -16.82
C HIS A 310 -18.62 1.03 -15.51
N ILE A 311 -18.48 -0.30 -15.58
CA ILE A 311 -18.13 -1.19 -14.45
C ILE A 311 -16.77 -0.83 -13.81
N ALA A 312 -15.90 -0.10 -14.53
CA ALA A 312 -14.62 0.36 -14.05
C ALA A 312 -14.40 1.82 -14.47
N HIS A 313 -13.96 2.66 -13.54
CA HIS A 313 -13.55 4.02 -13.82
C HIS A 313 -12.09 4.25 -13.39
N LEU A 314 -11.41 5.12 -14.13
CA LEU A 314 -10.06 5.54 -13.81
C LEU A 314 -10.13 6.53 -12.64
N ASP A 315 -9.59 6.14 -11.48
CA ASP A 315 -9.59 6.98 -10.29
C ASP A 315 -8.46 8.00 -10.36
N GLU A 316 -7.22 7.53 -10.50
CA GLU A 316 -6.04 8.39 -10.52
C GLU A 316 -5.01 7.87 -11.52
N SER A 317 -4.22 8.77 -12.09
CA SER A 317 -3.04 8.42 -12.88
C SER A 317 -1.87 9.28 -12.47
N ILE A 318 -0.74 8.64 -12.22
CA ILE A 318 0.53 9.25 -11.85
C ILE A 318 1.49 9.02 -13.01
N PHE A 319 2.09 10.11 -13.49
CA PHE A 319 3.09 10.07 -14.54
C PHE A 319 4.46 10.32 -13.93
N ALA A 320 5.46 9.55 -14.33
CA ALA A 320 6.80 9.67 -13.81
C ALA A 320 7.87 9.52 -14.90
N ILE A 321 8.96 10.27 -14.74
CA ILE A 321 10.19 10.11 -15.51
C ILE A 321 11.26 9.67 -14.52
N ASP A 322 11.84 8.50 -14.77
CA ASP A 322 12.96 7.96 -14.02
C ASP A 322 14.25 8.14 -14.81
N TRP A 323 15.29 8.65 -14.15
CA TRP A 323 16.65 8.76 -14.65
C TRP A 323 17.58 7.92 -13.78
N ALA A 324 18.13 6.86 -14.37
CA ALA A 324 19.13 6.01 -13.72
C ALA A 324 20.52 6.66 -13.76
N LEU A 325 21.06 6.97 -12.59
CA LEU A 325 22.36 7.59 -12.40
C LEU A 325 23.40 6.50 -12.11
N LYS A 326 24.51 6.52 -12.86
CA LYS A 326 25.63 5.56 -12.70
C LYS A 326 26.59 5.89 -11.55
N VAL A 327 26.17 6.74 -10.60
CA VAL A 327 27.03 7.21 -9.51
C VAL A 327 26.90 6.26 -8.32
N LEU A 328 28.02 5.76 -7.79
CA LEU A 328 28.12 4.92 -6.58
C LEU A 328 27.28 3.62 -6.58
N GLY A 329 27.40 2.78 -7.61
CA GLY A 329 26.79 1.44 -7.60
C GLY A 329 25.35 1.41 -8.11
N SER A 330 24.46 2.29 -7.62
CA SER A 330 23.26 2.76 -8.35
C SER A 330 22.60 3.96 -7.64
N ALA A 331 22.15 4.95 -8.41
CA ALA A 331 21.28 6.02 -7.91
C ALA A 331 20.16 6.29 -8.92
N LYS A 332 19.03 6.83 -8.46
CA LYS A 332 17.88 7.11 -9.32
C LYS A 332 17.25 8.44 -8.96
N ALA A 333 17.08 9.29 -9.97
CA ALA A 333 16.24 10.48 -9.87
C ALA A 333 14.87 10.16 -10.48
N THR A 334 13.79 10.44 -9.76
CA THR A 334 12.42 10.23 -10.22
C THR A 334 11.66 11.54 -10.08
N ALA A 335 11.15 12.07 -11.19
CA ALA A 335 10.17 13.15 -11.17
C ALA A 335 8.80 12.56 -11.43
N TRP A 336 7.82 12.83 -10.57
CA TRP A 336 6.44 12.37 -10.77
C TRP A 336 5.43 13.50 -10.59
N CYS A 337 4.27 13.36 -11.25
CA CYS A 337 3.14 14.26 -11.10
C CYS A 337 1.81 13.49 -11.06
N SER A 338 0.87 13.98 -10.26
CA SER A 338 -0.53 13.54 -10.27
C SER A 338 -1.40 14.71 -10.71
N PRO A 339 -1.99 14.66 -11.93
CA PRO A 339 -2.88 15.71 -12.41
C PRO A 339 -4.13 15.87 -11.55
N LYS A 340 -4.64 14.76 -10.99
CA LYS A 340 -5.84 14.76 -10.13
C LYS A 340 -5.56 15.50 -8.81
N ARG A 341 -4.41 15.24 -8.19
CA ARG A 341 -4.01 15.90 -6.93
C ARG A 341 -3.43 17.30 -7.15
N ARG A 342 -3.03 17.64 -8.38
CA ARG A 342 -2.26 18.86 -8.70
C ARG A 342 -0.94 18.94 -7.92
N GLU A 343 -0.30 17.79 -7.76
CA GLU A 343 0.94 17.63 -7.03
C GLU A 343 2.04 17.11 -7.95
N ALA A 344 3.27 17.58 -7.72
CA ALA A 344 4.46 17.09 -8.38
C ALA A 344 5.62 17.06 -7.39
N MET A 345 6.51 16.08 -7.54
CA MET A 345 7.67 15.92 -6.68
C MET A 345 8.84 15.36 -7.48
N VAL A 346 10.05 15.76 -7.10
CA VAL A 346 11.29 15.18 -7.57
C VAL A 346 11.97 14.51 -6.39
N GLU A 347 12.29 13.23 -6.55
CA GLU A 347 12.91 12.40 -5.54
C GLU A 347 14.27 11.89 -6.05
N LEU A 348 15.29 11.95 -5.20
CA LEU A 348 16.61 11.38 -5.47
C LEU A 348 16.87 10.26 -4.48
N ARG A 349 17.05 9.04 -5.00
CA ARG A 349 17.37 7.85 -4.20
C ARG A 349 18.79 7.40 -4.46
N PHE A 350 19.55 7.23 -3.39
CA PHE A 350 20.87 6.63 -3.40
C PHE A 350 20.74 5.19 -2.88
N PHE A 351 21.29 4.23 -3.60
CA PHE A 351 21.38 2.86 -3.15
C PHE A 351 22.82 2.61 -2.70
N GLU A 352 22.98 2.27 -1.42
CA GLU A 352 24.28 1.89 -0.87
C GLU A 352 24.55 0.43 -1.26
N SER A 353 25.72 0.20 -1.88
CA SER A 353 26.15 -1.11 -2.43
C SER A 353 26.88 -1.97 -1.41
#